data_AF-A0A7K3YAH9-F1
#
_entry.id   AF-A0A7K3YAH9-F1
#
_cell.length_a   1.000
_cell.length_b   1.000
_cell.length_c   1.000
_cell.angle_alpha   90.00
_cell.angle_beta   90.00
_cell.angle_gamma   90.00
#
_symmetry.space_group_name_H-M   'P 1'
#
loop_
_entity.id
_entity.type
_entity.pdbx_description
1 polymer ?
#
loop_
_entity_poly.entity_id
_entity_poly.type
_entity_poly.pdbx_seq_one_letter_code
_entity_poly.pdbx_strand_id
1 'polypeptide(L)'
;LDAMGAIGIARTFLQSGERGDGILDATDHIRAKLLSLRGRMYTKTAREIAGERHAFLAEFIETLDGEMHPEPSPEAVPLTEAE
;
A
#
# COMPACT_ATOMS: atom_id res chain seq x y z
N LEU A 1 12.31 5.13 -10.59
CA LEU A 1 11.11 5.97 -10.83
C LEU A 1 9.93 5.15 -11.32
N ASP A 2 10.08 4.34 -12.38
CA ASP A 2 8.98 3.53 -12.97
C ASP A 2 8.37 2.51 -11.98
N ALA A 3 9.16 1.99 -11.05
CA ALA A 3 8.69 1.05 -10.03
C ALA A 3 7.89 1.70 -8.88
N MET A 4 7.64 3.02 -8.87
CA MET A 4 6.89 3.71 -7.81
C MET A 4 5.64 4.42 -8.37
N GLY A 5 4.74 4.81 -7.48
CA GLY A 5 3.46 5.44 -7.82
C GLY A 5 2.48 4.45 -8.44
N ALA A 6 1.49 4.96 -9.17
CA ALA A 6 0.41 4.18 -9.77
C ALA A 6 0.91 2.99 -10.63
N ILE A 7 1.96 3.19 -11.42
CA ILE A 7 2.54 2.12 -12.26
C ILE A 7 3.16 1.02 -11.40
N GLY A 8 3.84 1.38 -10.30
CA GLY A 8 4.40 0.42 -9.36
C GLY A 8 3.33 -0.44 -8.69
N ILE A 9 2.22 0.17 -8.28
CA ILE A 9 1.05 -0.50 -7.71
C ILE A 9 0.49 -1.50 -8.72
N ALA A 10 0.13 -1.03 -9.92
CA ALA A 10 -0.47 -1.87 -10.95
C ALA A 10 0.40 -3.08 -11.31
N ARG A 11 1.70 -2.89 -11.52
CA ARG A 11 2.63 -3.98 -11.84
C ARG A 11 2.76 -4.99 -10.70
N THR A 12 2.76 -4.52 -9.46
CA THR A 12 2.88 -5.41 -8.30
C THR A 12 1.66 -6.33 -8.17
N PHE A 13 0.45 -5.77 -8.27
CA PHE A 13 -0.78 -6.57 -8.21
C PHE A 13 -0.94 -7.51 -9.40
N LEU A 14 -0.60 -7.07 -10.62
CA LEU A 14 -0.60 -7.94 -11.80
C LEU A 14 0.37 -9.13 -11.63
N GLN A 15 1.58 -8.87 -11.13
CA GLN A 15 2.57 -9.92 -10.88
C GLN A 15 2.15 -10.87 -9.75
N SER A 16 1.54 -10.36 -8.69
CA SER A 16 0.98 -11.18 -7.61
C SER A 16 -0.09 -12.13 -8.15
N GLY A 17 -1.03 -11.60 -8.95
CA GLY A 17 -2.07 -12.40 -9.59
C GLY A 17 -1.52 -13.44 -10.57
N GLU A 18 -0.48 -13.11 -11.35
CA GLU A 18 0.20 -14.06 -12.26
C GLU A 18 0.82 -15.24 -11.50
N ARG A 19 1.31 -15.01 -10.29
CA ARG A 19 1.92 -16.05 -9.43
C ARG A 19 0.91 -16.87 -8.64
N GLY A 20 -0.35 -16.46 -8.63
CA GLY A 20 -1.38 -17.03 -7.76
C GLY A 20 -1.26 -16.57 -6.30
N ASP A 21 -0.50 -15.49 -6.05
CA ASP A 21 -0.35 -14.86 -4.74
C ASP A 21 -1.54 -13.91 -4.46
N GLY A 22 -1.71 -13.52 -3.19
CA GLY A 22 -2.83 -12.69 -2.75
C GLY A 22 -2.57 -11.19 -2.76
N ILE A 23 -3.58 -10.43 -2.33
CA ILE A 23 -3.47 -8.97 -2.10
C ILE A 23 -2.42 -8.68 -1.01
N LEU A 24 -2.38 -9.49 0.04
CA LEU A 24 -1.43 -9.32 1.14
C LEU A 24 0.02 -9.40 0.66
N ASP A 25 0.36 -10.42 -0.16
CA ASP A 25 1.70 -10.58 -0.74
C ASP A 25 2.12 -9.35 -1.57
N ALA A 26 1.20 -8.80 -2.36
CA ALA A 26 1.43 -7.58 -3.11
C ALA A 26 1.68 -6.37 -2.20
N THR A 27 0.87 -6.20 -1.15
CA THR A 27 1.06 -5.09 -0.19
C THR A 27 2.37 -5.20 0.58
N ASP A 28 2.78 -6.42 0.96
CA ASP A 28 4.05 -6.66 1.62
C ASP A 28 5.24 -6.39 0.71
N HIS A 29 5.14 -6.73 -0.59
CA HIS A 29 6.14 -6.34 -1.58
C HIS A 29 6.28 -4.81 -1.68
N ILE A 30 5.16 -4.09 -1.68
CA ILE A 30 5.14 -2.63 -1.72
C ILE A 30 5.85 -2.05 -0.48
N ARG A 31 5.52 -2.54 0.71
CA ARG A 31 6.14 -2.09 1.98
C ARG A 31 7.63 -2.39 2.04
N ALA A 32 8.00 -3.64 1.78
CA ALA A 32 9.38 -4.10 1.92
C ALA A 32 10.31 -3.47 0.89
N LYS A 33 9.81 -3.16 -0.32
CA LYS A 33 10.65 -2.73 -1.44
C LYS A 33 10.35 -1.33 -1.92
N LEU A 34 9.14 -1.09 -2.43
CA LEU A 34 8.85 0.12 -3.21
C LEU A 34 8.90 1.39 -2.34
N LEU A 35 8.47 1.33 -1.08
CA LEU A 35 8.57 2.47 -0.16
C LEU A 35 10.03 2.89 0.10
N SER A 36 11.00 1.97 0.02
CA SER A 36 12.42 2.30 0.21
C SER A 36 13.09 2.97 -1.00
N LEU A 37 12.47 2.91 -2.19
CA LEU A 37 13.14 3.28 -3.45
C LEU A 37 13.39 4.79 -3.58
N ARG A 38 12.60 5.65 -2.92
CA ARG A 38 12.80 7.11 -2.98
C ARG A 38 14.18 7.54 -2.49
N GLY A 39 14.73 6.84 -1.49
CA GLY A 39 16.04 7.13 -0.91
C GLY A 39 17.21 6.74 -1.81
N ARG A 40 16.95 6.02 -2.91
CA ARG A 40 17.97 5.52 -3.83
C ARG A 40 18.14 6.38 -5.09
N MET A 41 17.50 7.55 -5.16
CA MET A 41 17.57 8.44 -6.32
C MET A 41 18.82 9.34 -6.27
N TYR A 42 19.60 9.33 -7.35
CA TYR A 42 20.88 10.04 -7.44
C TYR A 42 20.76 11.55 -7.74
N THR A 43 19.79 11.96 -8.56
CA THR A 43 19.62 13.37 -8.95
C THR A 43 18.55 14.07 -8.12
N LYS A 44 18.65 15.40 -8.02
CA LYS A 44 17.65 16.23 -7.32
C LYS A 44 16.25 16.05 -7.93
N THR A 45 16.15 16.18 -9.25
CA THR A 45 14.90 16.00 -9.99
C THR A 45 14.30 14.61 -9.79
N ALA A 46 15.12 13.56 -9.80
CA ALA A 46 14.61 12.21 -9.53
C ALA A 46 14.10 12.04 -8.09
N ARG A 47 14.74 12.69 -7.11
CA ARG A 47 14.27 12.69 -5.72
C ARG A 47 12.92 13.39 -5.57
N GLU A 48 12.71 14.51 -6.27
CA GLU A 48 11.44 15.24 -6.29
C GLU A 48 10.31 14.37 -6.86
N ILE A 49 10.50 13.83 -8.08
CA ILE A 49 9.51 12.94 -8.72
C ILE A 49 9.26 11.69 -7.87
N ALA A 50 10.31 11.11 -7.27
CA ALA A 50 10.17 9.95 -6.39
C ALA A 50 9.41 10.28 -5.11
N GLY A 51 9.51 11.51 -4.60
CA GLY A 51 8.77 11.97 -3.43
C GLY A 51 7.26 11.95 -3.68
N GLU A 52 6.81 12.55 -4.77
CA GLU A 52 5.40 12.56 -5.18
C GLU A 52 4.86 11.14 -5.38
N ARG A 53 5.59 10.31 -6.12
CA ARG A 53 5.20 8.92 -6.38
C ARG A 53 5.19 8.06 -5.12
N HIS A 54 6.09 8.32 -4.18
CA HIS A 54 6.14 7.63 -2.90
C HIS A 54 4.96 8.02 -2.01
N ALA A 55 4.60 9.31 -1.96
CA ALA A 55 3.45 9.79 -1.19
C ALA A 55 2.17 9.08 -1.63
N PHE A 56 1.90 9.03 -2.93
CA PHE A 56 0.76 8.30 -3.49
C PHE A 56 0.78 6.81 -3.13
N LEU A 57 1.96 6.18 -3.18
CA LEU A 57 2.12 4.76 -2.86
C LEU A 57 1.81 4.46 -1.38
N ALA A 58 2.21 5.36 -0.47
CA ALA A 58 1.97 5.22 0.95
C ALA A 58 0.48 5.40 1.28
N GLU A 59 -0.15 6.45 0.74
CA GLU A 59 -1.58 6.73 0.89
C GLU A 59 -2.45 5.56 0.38
N PHE A 60 -2.09 4.99 -0.77
CA PHE A 60 -2.79 3.83 -1.32
C PHE A 60 -2.74 2.63 -0.35
N ILE A 61 -1.58 2.35 0.26
CA ILE A 61 -1.43 1.21 1.18
C ILE A 61 -2.19 1.46 2.49
N GLU A 62 -2.11 2.66 3.06
CA GLU A 62 -2.88 3.00 4.26
C GLU A 62 -4.38 2.88 4.03
N THR A 63 -4.86 3.38 2.88
CA THR A 63 -6.28 3.27 2.49
C THR A 63 -6.69 1.81 2.34
N LEU A 64 -5.91 1.02 1.60
CA LEU A 64 -6.19 -0.40 1.37
C LEU A 64 -6.20 -1.21 2.68
N ASP A 65 -5.27 -0.92 3.60
CA ASP A 65 -5.24 -1.59 4.91
C ASP A 65 -6.51 -1.31 5.72
N GLY A 66 -6.99 -0.06 5.74
CA GLY A 66 -8.24 0.30 6.39
C GLY A 66 -9.47 -0.31 5.75
N GLU A 67 -9.48 -0.48 4.42
CA GLU A 67 -10.57 -1.16 3.71
C GLU A 67 -10.57 -2.69 3.92
N MET A 68 -9.39 -3.31 4.05
CA MET A 68 -9.24 -4.75 4.24
C MET A 68 -9.45 -5.19 5.70
N HIS A 69 -9.09 -4.33 6.65
CA HIS A 69 -9.36 -4.50 8.07
C HIS A 69 -10.26 -3.37 8.54
N PRO A 70 -11.56 -3.42 8.24
CA PRO A 70 -12.49 -2.52 8.89
C PRO A 70 -12.44 -2.87 10.38
N GLU A 71 -11.72 -2.06 11.16
CA GLU A 71 -11.90 -2.04 12.61
C GLU A 71 -13.42 -2.08 12.86
N PRO A 72 -13.93 -2.97 13.73
CA PRO A 72 -15.35 -2.94 14.05
C PRO A 72 -15.64 -1.52 14.53
N SER A 73 -16.53 -0.83 13.82
CA SER A 73 -17.07 0.44 14.29
C SER A 73 -17.42 0.30 15.78
N PRO A 74 -17.05 1.26 16.64
CA PRO A 74 -17.37 1.22 18.07
C PRO A 74 -18.87 1.14 18.36
N GLU A 75 -19.74 1.21 17.34
CA GLU A 75 -21.18 1.02 17.43
C GLU A 75 -21.63 -0.46 17.47
N ALA A 76 -20.73 -1.43 17.31
CA ALA A 76 -21.06 -2.86 17.44
C ALA A 76 -20.85 -3.43 18.86
N VAL A 77 -21.05 -2.61 19.90
CA VAL A 77 -21.21 -3.15 21.26
C VAL A 77 -22.56 -3.87 21.31
N PRO A 78 -22.62 -5.19 21.53
CA PRO A 78 -23.89 -5.87 21.66
C PRO A 78 -24.61 -5.34 22.91
N LEU A 79 -25.73 -4.67 22.72
CA LEU A 79 -26.76 -4.57 23.75
C LEU A 79 -27.24 -6.00 24.02
N THR A 80 -26.73 -6.64 25.09
CA THR A 80 -27.40 -7.62 25.95
C THR A 80 -26.41 -8.37 26.85
N GLU A 81 -25.94 -7.69 27.90
CA GLU A 81 -25.92 -8.30 29.24
C GLU A 81 -27.01 -7.59 30.05
N ALA A 82 -28.20 -8.17 30.07
CA ALA A 82 -29.27 -7.79 30.99
C ALA A 82 -30.26 -8.96 31.14
N GLU A 83 -29.78 -10.10 31.63
CA GLU A 83 -30.54 -11.02 32.49
C GLU A 83 -29.62 -11.59 33.58
#